data_AF-A0A2A3YKC1-F1
#
_entry.id   AF-A0A2A3YKC1-F1
#
_cell.length_a   1.000
_cell.length_b   1.000
_cell.length_c   1.000
_cell.angle_alpha   90.00
_cell.angle_beta   90.00
_cell.angle_gamma   90.00
#
_symmetry.space_group_name_H-M   'P 1'
#
loop_
_entity.id
_entity.type
_entity.pdbx_description
1 polymer ?
#
loop_
_entity_poly.entity_id
_entity_poly.type
_entity_poly.pdbx_seq_one_letter_code
_entity_poly.pdbx_strand_id
1 'polypeptide(L)'
;MTALPPLPYETPATEHDLEVMRGQLGRDMRGVVSIARRCGCGRPAVVRTSPRLEDGTPFPTSLYLTLPWLTLDISRIEATGTMADLTERLAADEELAAGYQRAHERYLARRAEIGDAEEVRHVSAGGMPTRVKCLHAVAGQALAEGPGINPVADEVLATIDGVLPELVCRCDADVDGTAELHATTQETAGTGEGR
;
A
#
# COMPACT_ATOMS: atom_id res chain seq x y z
N MET A 1 -1.15 13.57 22.72
CA MET A 1 -0.39 13.15 21.51
C MET A 1 -0.15 14.38 20.67
N THR A 2 1.10 14.70 20.37
CA THR A 2 1.42 15.82 19.47
C THR A 2 0.87 15.50 18.08
N ALA A 3 0.12 16.42 17.49
CA ALA A 3 -0.38 16.27 16.13
C ALA A 3 0.80 16.06 15.17
N LEU A 4 0.67 15.10 14.25
CA LEU A 4 1.68 14.90 13.21
C LEU A 4 1.67 16.10 12.26
N PRO A 5 2.82 16.43 11.62
CA PRO A 5 2.80 17.38 10.52
C PRO A 5 1.85 16.88 9.41
N PRO A 6 1.25 17.79 8.64
CA PRO A 6 0.45 17.42 7.47
C PRO A 6 1.22 16.51 6.52
N LEU A 7 0.51 15.67 5.78
CA LEU A 7 1.12 14.86 4.74
C LEU A 7 1.70 15.78 3.64
N PRO A 8 2.97 15.62 3.25
CA PRO A 8 3.64 16.56 2.35
C PRO A 8 3.11 16.57 0.92
N TYR A 9 2.42 15.51 0.48
CA TYR A 9 1.95 15.34 -0.91
C TYR A 9 0.43 15.18 -1.02
N GLU A 10 -0.31 15.37 0.08
CA GLU A 10 -1.75 15.10 0.12
C GLU A 10 -2.56 16.11 -0.68
N THR A 11 -3.51 15.60 -1.47
CA THR A 11 -4.45 16.40 -2.26
C THR A 11 -5.85 15.81 -2.16
N PRO A 12 -6.91 16.61 -2.37
CA PRO A 12 -8.27 16.09 -2.47
C PRO A 12 -8.38 15.03 -3.57
N ALA A 13 -9.21 14.01 -3.34
CA ALA A 13 -9.62 13.07 -4.37
C ALA A 13 -10.72 13.69 -5.25
N THR A 14 -10.64 13.42 -6.54
CA THR A 14 -11.62 13.86 -7.55
C THR A 14 -12.40 12.68 -8.13
N GLU A 15 -13.51 12.94 -8.82
CA GLU A 15 -14.25 11.89 -9.54
C GLU A 15 -13.36 11.20 -10.60
N HIS A 16 -12.51 11.98 -11.28
CA HIS A 16 -11.54 11.43 -12.22
C HIS A 16 -10.54 10.49 -11.53
N ASP A 17 -10.10 10.81 -10.31
CA ASP A 17 -9.23 9.90 -9.55
C ASP A 17 -9.92 8.57 -9.28
N LEU A 18 -11.22 8.56 -8.97
CA LEU A 18 -11.99 7.33 -8.76
C LEU A 18 -12.03 6.46 -10.02
N GLU A 19 -12.21 7.07 -11.20
CA GLU A 19 -12.17 6.37 -12.49
C GLU A 19 -10.78 5.79 -12.78
N VAL A 20 -9.72 6.56 -12.53
CA VAL A 20 -8.33 6.09 -12.69
C VAL A 20 -8.06 4.92 -11.75
N MET A 21 -8.44 5.01 -10.48
CA MET A 21 -8.25 3.93 -9.50
C MET A 21 -9.03 2.67 -9.88
N ARG A 22 -10.23 2.80 -10.45
CA ARG A 22 -10.96 1.67 -11.00
C ARG A 22 -10.16 0.94 -12.08
N GLY A 23 -9.53 1.69 -12.99
CA GLY A 23 -8.64 1.12 -14.01
C GLY A 23 -7.39 0.48 -13.42
N GLN A 24 -6.77 1.12 -12.41
CA GLN A 24 -5.57 0.61 -11.75
C GLN A 24 -5.81 -0.69 -10.97
N LEU A 25 -6.97 -0.80 -10.30
CA LEU A 25 -7.28 -1.90 -9.39
C LEU A 25 -8.18 -2.98 -10.02
N GLY A 26 -8.78 -2.71 -11.18
CA GLY A 26 -9.80 -3.56 -11.79
C GLY A 26 -11.13 -3.59 -11.02
N ARG A 27 -11.35 -2.68 -10.07
CA ARG A 27 -12.55 -2.60 -9.22
C ARG A 27 -12.71 -1.20 -8.62
N ASP A 28 -13.92 -0.86 -8.21
CA ASP A 28 -14.16 0.38 -7.46
C ASP A 28 -13.40 0.39 -6.13
N MET A 29 -12.79 1.53 -5.82
CA MET A 29 -12.13 1.75 -4.54
C MET A 29 -13.11 2.30 -3.51
N ARG A 30 -13.15 1.71 -2.33
CA ARG A 30 -14.04 2.10 -1.22
C ARG A 30 -13.29 2.92 -0.17
N GLY A 31 -14.02 3.74 0.58
CA GLY A 31 -13.48 4.48 1.70
C GLY A 31 -12.41 5.51 1.33
N VAL A 32 -12.40 6.04 0.11
CA VAL A 32 -11.41 7.04 -0.33
C VAL A 32 -11.61 8.34 0.45
N VAL A 33 -10.53 8.85 1.07
CA VAL A 33 -10.52 10.14 1.80
C VAL A 33 -9.77 11.21 0.99
N SER A 34 -8.56 10.89 0.53
CA SER A 34 -7.68 11.81 -0.19
C SER A 34 -6.63 11.03 -0.98
N ILE A 35 -5.88 11.72 -1.85
CA ILE A 35 -4.72 11.15 -2.53
C ILE A 35 -3.48 11.58 -1.76
N ALA A 36 -2.85 10.63 -1.05
CA ALA A 36 -1.68 10.86 -0.21
C ALA A 36 -0.37 10.97 -1.01
N ARG A 37 -0.33 10.41 -2.22
CA ARG A 37 0.76 10.59 -3.18
C ARG A 37 0.24 10.45 -4.61
N ARG A 38 0.69 11.34 -5.49
CA ARG A 38 0.46 11.25 -6.94
C ARG A 38 1.74 10.81 -7.66
N CYS A 39 1.56 10.10 -8.77
CA CYS A 39 2.60 9.86 -9.77
C CYS A 39 2.95 11.17 -10.50
N GLY A 40 4.10 11.23 -11.18
CA GLY A 40 4.50 12.41 -11.98
C GLY A 40 3.48 12.83 -13.06
N CYS A 41 2.63 11.91 -13.54
CA CYS A 41 1.52 12.23 -14.45
C CYS A 41 0.23 12.69 -13.75
N GLY A 42 0.22 12.80 -12.42
CA GLY A 42 -0.95 13.20 -11.62
C GLY A 42 -1.86 12.06 -11.19
N ARG A 43 -1.73 10.85 -11.76
CA ARG A 43 -2.53 9.67 -11.36
C ARG A 43 -2.30 9.31 -9.88
N PRO A 44 -3.32 8.82 -9.15
CA PRO A 44 -3.17 8.32 -7.78
C PRO A 44 -2.08 7.25 -7.70
N ALA A 45 -1.17 7.43 -6.75
CA ALA A 45 -0.16 6.43 -6.42
C ALA A 45 -0.41 5.83 -5.03
N VAL A 46 -0.65 6.67 -4.03
CA VAL A 46 -1.09 6.24 -2.70
C VAL A 46 -2.36 6.98 -2.33
N VAL A 47 -3.34 6.23 -1.86
CA VAL A 47 -4.67 6.71 -1.49
C VAL A 47 -4.80 6.61 0.01
N ARG A 48 -5.31 7.66 0.63
CA ARG A 48 -5.69 7.64 2.03
C ARG A 48 -7.10 7.09 2.15
N THR A 49 -7.28 6.06 2.97
CA THR A 49 -8.56 5.35 3.11
C THR A 49 -9.10 5.38 4.53
N SER A 50 -10.42 5.53 4.66
CA SER A 50 -11.15 5.52 5.92
C SER A 50 -10.89 4.21 6.68
N PRO A 51 -10.70 4.26 8.02
CA PRO A 51 -10.54 3.08 8.84
C PRO A 51 -11.83 2.23 8.95
N ARG A 52 -12.94 2.76 8.44
CA ARG A 52 -14.22 2.06 8.35
C ARG A 52 -14.86 2.31 6.99
N LEU A 53 -15.30 1.23 6.35
CA LEU A 53 -16.01 1.31 5.08
C LEU A 53 -17.47 1.76 5.28
N GLU A 54 -18.16 2.04 4.18
CA GLU A 54 -19.54 2.54 4.17
C GLU A 54 -20.53 1.55 4.80
N ASP A 55 -20.23 0.26 4.73
CA ASP A 55 -20.99 -0.83 5.35
C ASP A 55 -20.64 -1.07 6.84
N GLY A 56 -19.74 -0.27 7.40
CA GLY A 56 -19.27 -0.38 8.78
C GLY A 56 -18.10 -1.35 8.97
N THR A 57 -17.64 -2.05 7.92
CA THR A 57 -16.51 -3.00 8.02
C THR A 57 -15.21 -2.28 8.41
N PRO A 58 -14.47 -2.77 9.42
CA PRO A 58 -13.14 -2.25 9.75
C PRO A 58 -12.16 -2.45 8.60
N PHE A 59 -11.42 -1.39 8.26
CA PHE A 59 -10.40 -1.41 7.21
C PHE A 59 -9.06 -0.90 7.76
N PRO A 60 -8.12 -1.80 8.13
CA PRO A 60 -6.90 -1.41 8.82
C PRO A 60 -5.91 -0.64 7.93
N THR A 61 -5.99 -0.82 6.61
CA THR A 61 -5.13 -0.13 5.64
C THR A 61 -5.69 1.27 5.39
N SER A 62 -4.94 2.31 5.77
CA SER A 62 -5.28 3.73 5.61
C SER A 62 -4.37 4.45 4.61
N LEU A 63 -3.30 3.78 4.14
CA LEU A 63 -2.39 4.25 3.09
C LEU A 63 -2.24 3.11 2.08
N TYR A 64 -3.00 3.19 0.99
CA TYR A 64 -3.17 2.12 0.02
C TYR A 64 -2.45 2.46 -1.29
N LEU A 65 -1.50 1.63 -1.71
CA LEU A 65 -0.78 1.78 -2.98
C LEU A 65 -1.66 1.31 -4.15
N THR A 66 -1.87 2.16 -5.16
CA THR A 66 -2.66 1.84 -6.36
C THR A 66 -1.86 1.90 -7.66
N LEU A 67 -0.62 2.41 -7.64
CA LEU A 67 0.17 2.59 -8.85
C LEU A 67 0.56 1.21 -9.46
N PRO A 68 0.14 0.87 -10.70
CA PRO A 68 0.25 -0.50 -11.20
C PRO A 68 1.69 -1.00 -11.34
N TRP A 69 2.57 -0.29 -12.06
CA TRP A 69 3.97 -0.70 -12.21
C TRP A 69 4.67 -0.92 -10.86
N LEU A 70 4.43 -0.02 -9.89
CA LEU A 70 5.09 -0.09 -8.59
C LEU A 70 4.52 -1.23 -7.74
N THR A 71 3.21 -1.46 -7.84
CA THR A 71 2.57 -2.63 -7.23
C THR A 71 3.19 -3.92 -7.77
N LEU A 72 3.41 -3.99 -9.08
CA LEU A 72 4.03 -5.14 -9.75
C LEU A 72 5.50 -5.34 -9.33
N ASP A 73 6.30 -4.28 -9.30
CA ASP A 73 7.71 -4.36 -8.87
C ASP A 73 7.82 -4.79 -7.40
N ILE A 74 6.97 -4.25 -6.52
CA ILE A 74 6.90 -4.69 -5.13
C ILE A 74 6.47 -6.16 -5.04
N SER A 75 5.49 -6.61 -5.81
CA SER A 75 5.09 -8.02 -5.85
C SER A 75 6.23 -8.94 -6.31
N ARG A 76 7.06 -8.49 -7.26
CA ARG A 76 8.26 -9.24 -7.68
C ARG A 76 9.26 -9.38 -6.53
N ILE A 77 9.49 -8.32 -5.74
CA ILE A 77 10.34 -8.36 -4.55
C ILE A 77 9.75 -9.26 -3.45
N GLU A 78 8.43 -9.20 -3.22
CA GLU A 78 7.79 -10.07 -2.24
C GLU A 78 7.98 -11.56 -2.60
N ALA A 79 8.00 -11.90 -3.89
CA ALA A 79 8.21 -13.25 -4.37
C ALA A 79 9.65 -13.78 -4.20
N THR A 80 10.64 -12.93 -3.90
CA THR A 80 12.04 -13.37 -3.71
C THR A 80 12.36 -13.82 -2.28
N GLY A 81 11.39 -13.83 -1.37
CA GLY A 81 11.59 -14.20 0.04
C GLY A 81 11.97 -13.02 0.95
N THR A 82 12.08 -11.81 0.40
CA THR A 82 12.54 -10.60 1.10
C THR A 82 11.76 -10.28 2.38
N MET A 83 10.46 -10.61 2.44
CA MET A 83 9.66 -10.40 3.65
C MET A 83 10.12 -11.25 4.85
N ALA A 84 10.55 -12.49 4.59
CA ALA A 84 11.06 -13.37 5.64
C ALA A 84 12.41 -12.85 6.15
N ASP A 85 13.31 -12.49 5.25
CA ASP A 85 14.63 -11.93 5.58
C ASP A 85 14.50 -10.63 6.39
N LEU A 86 13.62 -9.72 5.98
CA LEU A 86 13.35 -8.48 6.72
C LEU A 86 12.75 -8.75 8.10
N THR A 87 11.90 -9.78 8.21
CA THR A 87 11.32 -10.18 9.50
C THR A 87 12.38 -10.76 10.44
N GLU A 88 13.32 -11.56 9.93
CA GLU A 88 14.45 -12.07 10.71
C GLU A 88 15.36 -10.92 11.17
N ARG A 89 15.67 -9.97 10.27
CA ARG A 89 16.45 -8.78 10.60
C ARG A 89 15.79 -7.93 11.67
N LEU A 90 14.46 -7.76 11.65
CA LEU A 90 13.73 -7.07 12.72
C LEU A 90 13.90 -7.73 14.10
N ALA A 91 14.19 -9.03 14.16
CA ALA A 91 14.46 -9.72 15.42
C ALA A 91 15.92 -9.60 15.88
N ALA A 92 16.84 -9.32 14.96
CA ALA A 92 18.29 -9.29 15.22
C ALA A 92 18.89 -7.88 15.31
N ASP A 93 18.26 -6.89 14.68
CA ASP A 93 18.71 -5.50 14.60
C ASP A 93 17.79 -4.59 15.41
N GLU A 94 18.29 -4.16 16.58
CA GLU A 94 17.55 -3.31 17.51
C GLU A 94 17.23 -1.92 16.92
N GLU A 95 18.09 -1.37 16.06
CA GLU A 95 17.88 -0.06 15.45
C GLU A 95 16.77 -0.12 14.40
N LEU A 96 16.81 -1.15 13.54
CA LEU A 96 15.75 -1.40 12.56
C LEU A 96 14.41 -1.66 13.26
N ALA A 97 14.40 -2.48 14.30
CA ALA A 97 13.20 -2.77 15.10
C ALA A 97 12.62 -1.50 15.74
N ALA A 98 13.47 -0.68 16.36
CA ALA A 98 13.05 0.58 16.96
C ALA A 98 12.51 1.56 15.91
N GLY A 99 13.12 1.62 14.73
CA GLY A 99 12.64 2.43 13.60
C GLY A 99 11.27 1.98 13.09
N TYR A 100 11.09 0.67 12.92
CA TYR A 100 9.82 0.09 12.46
C TYR A 100 8.70 0.20 13.51
N GLN A 101 9.04 0.13 14.81
CA GLN A 101 8.12 0.45 15.91
C GLN A 101 7.65 1.91 15.85
N ARG A 102 8.55 2.86 15.62
CA ARG A 102 8.16 4.28 15.44
C ARG A 102 7.27 4.46 14.20
N ALA A 103 7.57 3.75 13.11
CA ALA A 103 6.75 3.77 11.90
C ALA A 103 5.33 3.24 12.18
N HIS A 104 5.20 2.17 12.97
CA HIS A 104 3.92 1.61 13.42
C HIS A 104 3.10 2.62 14.22
N GLU A 105 3.68 3.21 15.26
CA GLU A 105 3.00 4.19 16.11
C GLU A 105 2.54 5.40 15.31
N ARG A 106 3.39 5.87 14.39
CA ARG A 106 3.07 6.95 13.48
C ARG A 106 1.95 6.60 12.52
N TYR A 107 1.93 5.38 11.98
CA TYR A 107 0.85 4.89 11.12
C TYR A 107 -0.50 4.91 11.86
N LEU A 108 -0.52 4.43 13.12
CA LEU A 108 -1.73 4.46 13.95
C LEU A 108 -2.21 5.89 14.20
N ALA A 109 -1.30 6.81 14.54
CA ALA A 109 -1.61 8.22 14.72
C ALA A 109 -2.14 8.86 13.43
N ARG A 110 -1.54 8.57 12.28
CA ARG A 110 -1.97 9.07 10.97
C ARG A 110 -3.37 8.58 10.58
N ARG A 111 -3.70 7.34 10.93
CA ARG A 111 -5.04 6.78 10.72
C ARG A 111 -6.07 7.42 11.64
N ALA A 112 -5.72 7.70 12.90
CA ALA A 112 -6.63 8.33 13.85
C ALA A 112 -7.09 9.74 13.41
N GLU A 113 -6.32 10.43 12.56
CA GLU A 113 -6.70 11.73 11.98
C GLU A 113 -7.95 11.66 11.07
N ILE A 114 -8.29 10.50 10.50
CA ILE A 114 -9.42 10.33 9.57
C ILE A 114 -10.58 9.50 10.15
N GLY A 115 -10.41 8.96 11.36
CA GLY A 115 -11.45 8.20 12.04
C GLY A 115 -10.88 7.13 12.96
N ASP A 116 -11.77 6.34 13.57
CA ASP A 116 -11.39 5.22 14.43
C ASP A 116 -12.15 3.94 14.06
N ALA A 117 -11.49 2.81 14.27
CA ALA A 117 -12.07 1.50 14.21
C ALA A 117 -11.47 0.66 15.35
N GLU A 118 -12.20 0.57 16.46
CA GLU A 118 -11.79 -0.09 17.71
C GLU A 118 -11.22 -1.50 17.45
N GLU A 119 -11.86 -2.25 16.55
CA GLU A 119 -11.52 -3.62 16.19
C GLU A 119 -10.10 -3.76 15.64
N VAL A 120 -9.55 -2.69 15.05
CA VAL A 120 -8.22 -2.65 14.44
C VAL A 120 -7.34 -1.55 15.03
N ARG A 121 -7.72 -0.94 16.16
CA ARG A 121 -7.03 0.22 16.76
C ARG A 121 -5.53 0.00 16.94
N HIS A 122 -5.14 -1.20 17.34
CA HIS A 122 -3.73 -1.58 17.57
C HIS A 122 -3.07 -2.27 16.37
N VAL A 123 -3.83 -2.51 15.30
CA VAL A 123 -3.35 -3.19 14.10
C VAL A 123 -3.00 -2.13 13.06
N SER A 124 -1.73 -1.95 12.75
CA SER A 124 -1.32 -1.20 11.55
C SER A 124 -1.28 -2.11 10.32
N ALA A 125 -0.98 -1.54 9.15
CA ALA A 125 -0.82 -2.35 7.94
C ALA A 125 0.58 -2.98 7.85
N GLY A 126 0.80 -3.86 6.86
CA GLY A 126 2.13 -4.39 6.54
C GLY A 126 2.75 -5.37 7.54
N GLY A 127 2.12 -5.64 8.68
CA GLY A 127 2.57 -6.65 9.66
C GLY A 127 3.39 -6.06 10.80
N MET A 128 3.62 -4.75 10.73
CA MET A 128 4.18 -3.90 11.77
C MET A 128 3.58 -4.19 13.17
N PRO A 129 4.37 -4.01 14.25
CA PRO A 129 5.78 -3.58 14.24
C PRO A 129 6.79 -4.73 14.27
N THR A 130 6.36 -5.99 14.35
CA THR A 130 7.29 -7.11 14.62
C THR A 130 7.59 -7.98 13.42
N ARG A 131 6.81 -7.87 12.33
CA ARG A 131 6.99 -8.66 11.11
C ARG A 131 6.70 -7.84 9.85
N VAL A 132 7.16 -8.34 8.71
CA VAL A 132 6.81 -7.80 7.40
C VAL A 132 5.94 -8.83 6.68
N LYS A 133 4.64 -8.54 6.50
CA LYS A 133 3.68 -9.42 5.79
C LYS A 133 3.24 -8.90 4.43
N CYS A 134 3.44 -7.61 4.17
CA CYS A 134 3.09 -6.97 2.90
C CYS A 134 3.87 -5.66 2.75
N LEU A 135 4.69 -5.59 1.72
CA LEU A 135 5.52 -4.45 1.36
C LEU A 135 4.70 -3.34 0.69
N HIS A 136 3.59 -3.61 0.01
CA HIS A 136 2.77 -2.55 -0.60
C HIS A 136 2.25 -1.55 0.45
N ALA A 137 1.80 -2.06 1.59
CA ALA A 137 1.32 -1.23 2.69
C ALA A 137 2.44 -0.41 3.35
N VAL A 138 3.62 -1.01 3.50
CA VAL A 138 4.81 -0.37 4.08
C VAL A 138 5.35 0.71 3.14
N ALA A 139 5.44 0.41 1.83
CA ALA A 139 5.78 1.38 0.78
C ALA A 139 4.76 2.52 0.71
N GLY A 140 3.45 2.22 0.83
CA GLY A 140 2.40 3.23 0.88
C GLY A 140 2.63 4.28 1.96
N GLN A 141 3.11 3.87 3.14
CA GLN A 141 3.44 4.80 4.22
C GLN A 141 4.60 5.73 3.84
N ALA A 142 5.73 5.19 3.37
CA ALA A 142 6.89 6.01 3.03
C ALA A 142 6.63 6.95 1.86
N LEU A 143 5.85 6.53 0.86
CA LEU A 143 5.49 7.38 -0.28
C LEU A 143 4.56 8.53 0.12
N ALA A 144 3.68 8.31 1.08
CA ALA A 144 2.77 9.31 1.61
C ALA A 144 3.45 10.30 2.56
N GLU A 145 4.28 9.78 3.49
CA GLU A 145 4.86 10.59 4.57
C GLU A 145 6.27 11.12 4.26
N GLY A 146 6.95 10.53 3.29
CA GLY A 146 8.31 10.87 2.88
C GLY A 146 9.39 9.91 3.41
N PRO A 147 10.65 10.07 2.94
CA PRO A 147 11.78 9.23 3.34
C PRO A 147 12.09 9.31 4.83
N GLY A 148 12.60 8.22 5.40
CA GLY A 148 13.03 8.13 6.80
C GLY A 148 11.89 7.82 7.79
N ILE A 149 10.66 7.69 7.29
CA ILE A 149 9.49 7.40 8.13
C ILE A 149 9.37 5.91 8.43
N ASN A 150 9.67 5.06 7.46
CA ASN A 150 9.60 3.62 7.63
C ASN A 150 10.87 2.98 7.03
N PRO A 151 11.83 2.55 7.86
CA PRO A 151 13.13 2.11 7.38
C PRO A 151 13.05 0.88 6.47
N VAL A 152 12.09 -0.02 6.72
CA VAL A 152 11.83 -1.18 5.86
C VAL A 152 11.35 -0.74 4.48
N ALA A 153 10.45 0.25 4.43
CA ALA A 153 9.99 0.81 3.17
C ALA A 153 11.14 1.49 2.41
N ASP A 154 11.95 2.28 3.12
CA ASP A 154 13.04 3.03 2.52
C ASP A 154 14.07 2.08 1.88
N GLU A 155 14.43 0.99 2.56
CA GLU A 155 15.31 -0.06 2.01
C GLU A 155 14.73 -0.68 0.73
N VAL A 156 13.45 -1.06 0.75
CA VAL A 156 12.79 -1.69 -0.41
C VAL A 156 12.66 -0.71 -1.58
N LEU A 157 12.17 0.50 -1.34
CA LEU A 157 11.97 1.50 -2.37
C LEU A 157 13.29 1.96 -3.01
N ALA A 158 14.40 1.94 -2.27
CA ALA A 158 15.73 2.22 -2.80
C ALA A 158 16.22 1.18 -3.83
N THR A 159 15.65 -0.03 -3.84
CA THR A 159 15.97 -1.07 -4.83
C THR A 159 15.17 -0.92 -6.13
N ILE A 160 14.13 -0.09 -6.14
CA ILE A 160 13.24 0.09 -7.29
C ILE A 160 13.64 1.36 -8.04
N ASP A 161 14.17 1.19 -9.24
CA ASP A 161 14.54 2.31 -10.10
C ASP A 161 13.33 3.22 -10.38
N GLY A 162 13.55 4.54 -10.28
CA GLY A 162 12.53 5.55 -10.54
C GLY A 162 11.52 5.78 -9.41
N VAL A 163 11.72 5.25 -8.20
CA VAL A 163 10.87 5.58 -7.04
C VAL A 163 11.41 6.75 -6.22
N LEU A 164 12.72 6.79 -6.00
CA LEU A 164 13.40 7.80 -5.17
C LEU A 164 14.46 8.55 -5.99
N PRO A 165 14.71 9.85 -5.72
CA PRO A 165 13.98 10.72 -4.79
C PRO A 165 12.61 11.19 -5.35
N GLU A 166 12.41 11.05 -6.65
CA GLU A 166 11.19 11.42 -7.36
C GLU A 166 10.52 10.20 -7.96
N LEU A 167 9.19 10.12 -7.83
CA LEU A 167 8.39 9.01 -8.36
C LEU A 167 8.19 9.21 -9.86
N VAL A 168 9.11 8.66 -10.65
CA VAL A 168 9.13 8.73 -12.12
C VAL A 168 7.88 8.04 -12.68
N CYS A 169 7.23 8.69 -13.63
CA CYS A 169 6.02 8.16 -14.24
C CYS A 169 6.34 7.02 -15.24
N ARG A 170 5.67 5.88 -15.06
CA ARG A 170 5.67 4.74 -15.99
C ARG A 170 4.26 4.26 -16.38
N CYS A 171 3.23 5.05 -16.06
CA CYS A 171 1.83 4.65 -16.18
C CYS A 171 1.36 4.32 -17.61
N ASP A 172 2.03 4.83 -18.65
CA ASP A 172 1.65 4.54 -20.03
C ASP A 172 2.27 3.23 -20.54
N ALA A 173 3.21 2.63 -19.79
CA ALA A 173 3.68 1.25 -20.02
C ALA A 173 2.75 0.21 -19.36
N ASP A 174 1.87 0.63 -18.44
CA ASP A 174 1.00 -0.27 -17.67
C ASP A 174 -0.33 -0.62 -18.38
N VAL A 175 -0.65 0.07 -19.48
CA VAL A 175 -1.94 -0.10 -20.18
C VAL A 175 -2.05 -1.46 -20.88
N ASP A 176 -0.92 -2.13 -21.14
CA ASP A 176 -0.87 -3.42 -21.84
C ASP A 176 -0.84 -4.63 -20.88
N GLY A 177 -0.52 -4.45 -19.60
CA GLY A 177 -0.20 -5.56 -18.68
C GLY A 177 -1.33 -6.06 -17.77
N THR A 178 -2.44 -5.32 -17.63
CA THR A 178 -3.56 -5.70 -16.74
C THR A 178 -4.56 -6.66 -17.37
N ALA A 179 -4.51 -6.85 -18.69
CA ALA A 179 -5.41 -7.73 -19.43
C ALA A 179 -5.08 -9.23 -19.26
N GLU A 180 -3.82 -9.61 -18.99
CA GLU A 180 -3.39 -11.01 -19.01
C GLU A 180 -3.55 -11.75 -17.67
N LEU A 181 -3.56 -11.06 -16.54
CA LEU A 181 -3.58 -11.71 -15.21
C LEU A 181 -4.95 -12.27 -14.77
N HIS A 182 -6.03 -11.97 -15.50
CA HIS A 182 -7.38 -12.46 -15.18
C HIS A 182 -7.85 -13.64 -16.05
N ALA A 183 -7.04 -14.13 -16.99
CA ALA A 183 -7.47 -15.13 -17.98
C ALA A 183 -7.12 -16.59 -17.63
N THR A 184 -6.65 -16.92 -16.42
CA THR A 184 -6.37 -18.31 -16.02
C THR A 184 -7.09 -18.67 -14.72
N THR A 185 -8.39 -18.90 -14.80
CA THR A 185 -9.13 -19.81 -13.89
C THR A 185 -10.57 -19.99 -14.38
N GLN A 186 -10.76 -20.64 -15.54
CA GLN A 186 -12.06 -21.22 -15.91
C GLN A 186 -11.93 -22.21 -17.07
N GLU A 187 -11.39 -23.40 -16.81
CA GLU A 187 -11.80 -24.61 -17.54
C GLU A 187 -11.28 -25.88 -16.84
N THR A 188 -12.10 -26.47 -15.99
CA THR A 188 -12.27 -27.95 -15.88
C THR A 188 -13.54 -28.22 -15.08
N ALA A 189 -14.71 -28.16 -15.72
CA ALA A 189 -15.91 -28.84 -15.26
C ALA A 189 -16.26 -29.89 -16.32
N GLY A 190 -15.58 -31.04 -16.24
CA GLY A 190 -15.83 -32.22 -17.05
C GLY A 190 -16.78 -33.17 -16.32
N THR A 191 -18.02 -33.18 -16.78
CA THR A 191 -19.08 -34.20 -16.76
C THR A 191 -18.79 -35.57 -16.15
N GLY A 192 -19.72 -36.04 -15.29
CA GLY A 192 -19.80 -37.42 -14.82
C GLY A 192 -21.17 -37.80 -14.27
N GLU A 193 -22.17 -37.91 -15.14
CA GLU A 193 -23.44 -38.63 -14.90
C GLU A 193 -23.20 -40.14 -15.12
N GLY A 194 -23.80 -41.00 -14.29
CA GLY A 194 -24.09 -42.37 -14.73
C GLY A 194 -24.07 -43.50 -13.70
N ARG A 195 -25.24 -43.70 -13.07
CA ARG A 195 -25.85 -44.97 -12.63
C ARG A 195 -25.42 -45.63 -11.31
#